data_AF-A0A1Q7VV40-F1
#
_entry.id   AF-A0A1Q7VV40-F1
#
_cell.length_a   1.000
_cell.length_b   1.000
_cell.length_c   1.000
_cell.angle_alpha   90.00
_cell.angle_beta   90.00
_cell.angle_gamma   90.00
#
_symmetry.space_group_name_H-M   'P 1'
#
loop_
_entity.id
_entity.type
_entity.pdbx_description
1 polymer ?
#
loop_
_entity_poly.entity_id
_entity_poly.type
_entity_poly.pdbx_seq_one_letter_code
_entity_poly.pdbx_strand_id
1 'polypeptide(L)'
;MTTAESVPERTGTVAGGIETDRSVTRKDLRLNRDPARVIAKLFVPGSYGPEMSARAAGVVHRVLALSDADAEAAYARTIDGFNGRHRGLEAVFAENFSVIAHRVDHDIDLSGLRKLLVGALFTQEYAIEGAAFTNPSMIPHPDQDGLGPGQLRFVMSARSIGEGNLSCTEFRTGVLGQDGHLTVDEPSPYAHVGRVQQTLYERSTLRAALDGAADDDDEVVAFLLHHLPERFSDADLEACLGQLPPQLLVLERTHRTFSRIHWFVACHYTICFADDADVSERVLWPLSPTERKGIEDARFVRCTDDDGRELYRGTYTAYNGTQAVTQLMETSDFRTFRMAQMFGATVADKGMALFPCQVGGRYLALSGQGRNGSAIVSSADGRVWSHPQRLKMPEQPWALTYVGNCGSPIKTDAGWLVLTYGIGPMRVYALGAVLLDLEEPTRVIGALPDPLVVAAQEERDAYVPNVVYSCGAMKYQDTLVIPYGIGDMGIEFATVPVSGLLDRMVGK
;
A
#
# COMPACT_ATOMS: atom_id res chain seq x y z
N MET A 1 -17.28 -4.73 -13.08
CA MET A 1 -17.64 -4.20 -11.75
C MET A 1 -16.98 -5.12 -10.74
N THR A 2 -16.27 -4.58 -9.73
CA THR A 2 -15.91 -5.36 -8.53
C THR A 2 -17.22 -5.64 -7.82
N THR A 3 -17.90 -6.71 -8.20
CA THR A 3 -19.22 -7.04 -7.68
C THR A 3 -19.07 -7.74 -6.35
N ALA A 4 -19.82 -7.26 -5.36
CA ALA A 4 -20.15 -8.06 -4.19
C ALA A 4 -21.05 -9.20 -4.65
N GLU A 5 -20.53 -10.42 -4.67
CA GLU A 5 -21.28 -11.61 -5.07
C GLU A 5 -21.38 -12.58 -3.90
N SER A 6 -22.41 -13.43 -3.93
CA SER A 6 -22.51 -14.57 -3.02
C SER A 6 -21.33 -15.52 -3.25
N VAL A 7 -20.77 -16.02 -2.16
CA VAL A 7 -19.74 -17.04 -2.17
C VAL A 7 -20.35 -18.36 -2.67
N PRO A 8 -19.68 -19.11 -3.56
CA PRO A 8 -20.13 -20.44 -3.94
C PRO A 8 -20.37 -21.34 -2.72
N GLU A 9 -21.38 -22.21 -2.79
CA GLU A 9 -21.74 -23.11 -1.68
C GLU A 9 -20.53 -23.98 -1.28
N ARG A 10 -20.18 -23.96 0.00
CA ARG A 10 -19.07 -24.75 0.57
C ARG A 10 -19.62 -26.06 1.10
N THR A 11 -18.98 -27.18 0.77
CA THR A 11 -19.36 -28.51 1.30
C THR A 11 -18.98 -28.72 2.77
N GLY A 12 -18.35 -27.73 3.41
CA GLY A 12 -17.93 -27.75 4.82
C GLY A 12 -16.59 -28.43 5.06
N THR A 13 -15.96 -28.99 4.02
CA THR A 13 -14.62 -29.59 4.10
C THR A 13 -13.53 -28.54 3.91
N VAL A 14 -12.58 -28.52 4.85
CA VAL A 14 -11.42 -27.63 4.79
C VAL A 14 -10.32 -28.24 3.92
N ALA A 15 -9.59 -27.39 3.20
CA ALA A 15 -8.40 -27.77 2.48
C ALA A 15 -7.41 -28.53 3.38
N GLY A 16 -7.25 -29.83 3.12
CA GLY A 16 -6.13 -30.61 3.65
C GLY A 16 -6.41 -31.27 4.99
N GLY A 17 -7.68 -31.34 5.40
CA GLY A 17 -8.09 -32.03 6.63
C GLY A 17 -7.69 -31.31 7.92
N ILE A 18 -7.37 -30.02 7.83
CA ILE A 18 -7.01 -29.20 8.99
C ILE A 18 -8.31 -28.78 9.70
N GLU A 19 -8.43 -29.11 10.98
CA GLU A 19 -9.53 -28.60 11.81
C GLU A 19 -9.38 -27.09 12.01
N THR A 20 -10.50 -26.37 11.97
CA THR A 20 -10.55 -24.91 12.14
C THR A 20 -11.35 -24.54 13.38
N ASP A 21 -11.08 -23.35 13.91
CA ASP A 21 -11.82 -22.79 15.02
C ASP A 21 -13.32 -22.66 14.67
N ARG A 22 -14.17 -23.30 15.48
CA ARG A 22 -15.62 -23.33 15.30
C ARG A 22 -16.31 -22.01 15.65
N SER A 23 -15.62 -21.06 16.27
CA SER A 23 -16.16 -19.74 16.62
C SER A 23 -16.24 -18.78 15.42
N VAL A 24 -15.61 -19.13 14.30
CA VAL A 24 -15.55 -18.27 13.11
C VAL A 24 -16.81 -18.44 12.26
N THR A 25 -17.44 -17.32 11.97
CA THR A 25 -18.56 -17.24 11.02
C THR A 25 -18.08 -16.58 9.74
N ARG A 26 -18.00 -17.34 8.65
CA ARG A 26 -17.72 -16.77 7.32
C ARG A 26 -18.96 -16.07 6.77
N LYS A 27 -18.75 -14.92 6.13
CA LYS A 27 -19.84 -14.17 5.48
C LYS A 27 -20.02 -14.64 4.04
N ASP A 28 -21.26 -14.62 3.59
CA ASP A 28 -21.62 -14.84 2.19
C ASP A 28 -21.42 -13.53 1.40
N LEU A 29 -20.17 -13.11 1.30
CA LEU A 29 -19.76 -11.87 0.64
C LEU A 29 -18.35 -12.01 0.08
N ARG A 30 -18.23 -11.92 -1.25
CA ARG A 30 -16.95 -11.91 -1.97
C ARG A 30 -16.82 -10.67 -2.84
N LEU A 31 -15.66 -10.03 -2.80
CA LEU A 31 -15.24 -9.00 -3.74
C LEU A 31 -14.28 -9.60 -4.75
N ASN A 32 -14.69 -9.65 -6.02
CA ASN A 32 -13.86 -10.14 -7.11
C ASN A 32 -13.06 -9.01 -7.77
N ARG A 33 -11.90 -9.35 -8.35
CA ARG A 33 -11.14 -8.42 -9.21
C ARG A 33 -11.98 -7.93 -10.40
N ASP A 34 -11.80 -6.68 -10.80
CA ASP A 34 -12.51 -6.06 -11.92
C ASP A 34 -11.55 -5.51 -12.98
N PRO A 35 -11.33 -6.26 -14.08
CA PRO A 35 -10.51 -5.78 -15.19
C PRO A 35 -11.02 -4.50 -15.87
N ALA A 36 -12.27 -4.09 -15.63
CA ALA A 36 -12.81 -2.86 -16.17
C ALA A 36 -12.31 -1.61 -15.44
N ARG A 37 -11.79 -1.75 -14.20
CA ARG A 37 -11.18 -0.68 -13.42
C ARG A 37 -9.82 -0.35 -14.00
N VAL A 38 -9.77 0.79 -14.69
CA VAL A 38 -8.60 1.21 -15.45
C VAL A 38 -8.17 2.62 -15.05
N ILE A 39 -6.86 2.85 -15.10
CA ILE A 39 -6.27 4.19 -15.06
C ILE A 39 -5.73 4.56 -16.44
N ALA A 40 -5.77 5.83 -16.79
CA ALA A 40 -5.06 6.38 -17.95
C ALA A 40 -3.62 6.77 -17.55
N LYS A 41 -2.62 6.31 -18.30
CA LYS A 41 -1.20 6.62 -18.03
C LYS A 41 -0.41 6.88 -19.30
N LEU A 42 0.71 7.56 -19.14
CA LEU A 42 1.69 7.76 -20.21
C LEU A 42 2.11 6.41 -20.81
N PHE A 43 1.99 6.32 -22.13
CA PHE A 43 2.50 5.25 -22.96
C PHE A 43 3.39 5.85 -24.04
N VAL A 44 4.64 5.43 -24.09
CA VAL A 44 5.57 5.85 -25.16
C VAL A 44 5.70 4.69 -26.16
N PRO A 45 5.20 4.83 -27.40
CA PRO A 45 5.29 3.77 -28.40
C PRO A 45 6.74 3.33 -28.64
N GLY A 46 7.01 2.02 -28.50
CA GLY A 46 8.36 1.46 -28.66
C GLY A 46 9.21 1.43 -27.39
N SER A 47 8.64 1.70 -26.21
CA SER A 47 9.34 1.72 -24.91
C SER A 47 10.17 0.46 -24.57
N TYR A 48 9.85 -0.68 -25.18
CA TYR A 48 10.47 -1.97 -24.84
C TYR A 48 11.43 -2.51 -25.92
N GLY A 49 12.01 -1.64 -26.75
CA GLY A 49 12.94 -2.07 -27.81
C GLY A 49 13.96 -1.00 -28.25
N PRO A 50 14.95 -1.38 -29.09
CA PRO A 50 16.05 -0.51 -29.52
C PRO A 50 15.61 0.70 -30.35
N GLU A 51 14.36 0.73 -30.83
CA GLU A 51 13.80 1.77 -31.71
C GLU A 51 12.87 2.77 -31.01
N MET A 52 12.90 2.86 -29.67
CA MET A 52 11.98 3.68 -28.86
C MET A 52 11.81 5.12 -29.41
N SER A 53 12.92 5.79 -29.75
CA SER A 53 12.89 7.18 -30.22
C SER A 53 12.21 7.31 -31.59
N ALA A 54 12.51 6.40 -32.52
CA ALA A 54 12.02 6.46 -33.90
C ALA A 54 10.49 6.24 -33.99
N ARG A 55 9.94 5.31 -33.19
CA ARG A 55 8.50 5.02 -33.21
C ARG A 55 7.67 6.15 -32.61
N ALA A 56 8.10 6.67 -31.46
CA ALA A 56 7.45 7.82 -30.82
C ALA A 56 7.48 9.06 -31.74
N ALA A 57 8.65 9.40 -32.31
CA ALA A 57 8.76 10.51 -33.26
C ALA A 57 7.88 10.31 -34.50
N GLY A 58 7.82 9.09 -35.04
CA GLY A 58 6.96 8.77 -36.17
C GLY A 58 5.46 8.97 -35.90
N VAL A 59 5.00 8.74 -34.66
CA VAL A 59 3.60 9.04 -34.27
C VAL A 59 3.34 10.54 -34.32
N VAL A 60 4.20 11.36 -33.72
CA VAL A 60 4.07 12.82 -33.74
C VAL A 60 4.03 13.33 -35.17
N HIS A 61 4.99 12.92 -36.01
CA HIS A 61 5.05 13.32 -37.42
C HIS A 61 3.75 12.98 -38.19
N ARG A 62 3.16 11.80 -37.95
CA ARG A 62 1.88 11.44 -38.60
C ARG A 62 0.72 12.30 -38.14
N VAL A 63 0.68 12.72 -36.87
CA VAL A 63 -0.33 13.67 -36.38
C VAL A 63 -0.15 15.04 -37.02
N LEU A 64 1.09 15.51 -37.17
CA LEU A 64 1.38 16.78 -37.86
C LEU A 64 0.91 16.77 -39.31
N ALA A 65 1.04 15.63 -40.00
CA ALA A 65 0.64 15.47 -41.39
C ALA A 65 -0.89 15.35 -41.62
N LEU A 66 -1.71 15.22 -40.56
CA LEU A 66 -3.17 15.17 -40.70
C LEU A 66 -3.73 16.53 -41.18
N SER A 67 -4.84 16.50 -41.92
CA SER A 67 -5.66 17.70 -42.10
C SER A 67 -6.32 18.09 -40.77
N ASP A 68 -6.73 19.35 -40.62
CA ASP A 68 -7.40 19.79 -39.39
C ASP A 68 -8.72 19.04 -39.16
N ALA A 69 -9.48 18.78 -40.23
CA ALA A 69 -10.71 17.98 -40.16
C ALA A 69 -10.45 16.53 -39.71
N ASP A 70 -9.37 15.90 -40.17
CA ASP A 70 -9.01 14.54 -39.76
C ASP A 70 -8.54 14.49 -38.31
N ALA A 71 -7.77 15.50 -37.87
CA ALA A 71 -7.32 15.61 -36.48
C ALA A 71 -8.51 15.82 -35.53
N GLU A 72 -9.44 16.71 -35.88
CA GLU A 72 -10.68 16.95 -35.14
C GLU A 72 -11.52 15.68 -35.05
N ALA A 73 -11.74 15.00 -36.17
CA ALA A 73 -12.54 13.78 -36.21
C ALA A 73 -11.86 12.63 -35.43
N ALA A 74 -10.53 12.51 -35.47
CA ALA A 74 -9.80 11.53 -34.69
C ALA A 74 -9.92 11.80 -33.18
N TYR A 75 -9.73 13.05 -32.77
CA TYR A 75 -9.83 13.45 -31.37
C TYR A 75 -11.26 13.26 -30.81
N ALA A 76 -12.29 13.68 -31.56
CA ALA A 76 -13.68 13.51 -31.17
C ALA A 76 -14.03 12.02 -30.94
N ARG A 77 -13.64 11.14 -31.88
CA ARG A 77 -13.84 9.68 -31.71
C ARG A 77 -13.15 9.13 -30.47
N THR A 78 -11.96 9.63 -30.14
CA THR A 78 -11.23 9.21 -28.93
C THR A 78 -11.98 9.66 -27.67
N ILE A 79 -12.42 10.91 -27.59
CA ILE A 79 -13.18 11.40 -26.42
C ILE A 79 -14.49 10.63 -26.27
N ASP A 80 -15.26 10.45 -27.34
CA ASP A 80 -16.53 9.71 -27.30
C ASP A 80 -16.35 8.27 -26.81
N GLY A 81 -15.23 7.62 -27.17
CA GLY A 81 -14.95 6.23 -26.78
C GLY A 81 -14.48 6.06 -25.33
N PHE A 82 -13.81 7.06 -24.74
CA PHE A 82 -13.08 6.89 -23.47
C PHE A 82 -13.51 7.84 -22.34
N ASN A 83 -14.20 8.95 -22.63
CA ASN A 83 -14.58 9.94 -21.62
C ASN A 83 -15.50 9.38 -20.52
N GLY A 84 -16.32 8.37 -20.86
CA GLY A 84 -17.16 7.68 -19.87
C GLY A 84 -16.41 6.76 -18.90
N ARG A 85 -15.12 6.49 -19.14
CA ARG A 85 -14.27 5.57 -18.34
C ARG A 85 -13.27 6.29 -17.45
N HIS A 86 -13.02 7.59 -17.69
CA HIS A 86 -11.99 8.36 -17.00
C HIS A 86 -12.51 9.73 -16.60
N ARG A 87 -12.12 10.17 -15.41
CA ARG A 87 -12.41 11.52 -14.93
C ARG A 87 -11.34 12.49 -15.45
N GLY A 88 -11.76 13.56 -16.11
CA GLY A 88 -10.85 14.62 -16.57
C GLY A 88 -9.80 14.16 -17.60
N LEU A 89 -10.21 13.29 -18.53
CA LEU A 89 -9.30 12.64 -19.49
C LEU A 89 -8.48 13.63 -20.33
N GLU A 90 -9.03 14.79 -20.69
CA GLU A 90 -8.32 15.84 -21.43
C GLU A 90 -7.11 16.39 -20.64
N ALA A 91 -7.21 16.49 -19.31
CA ALA A 91 -6.11 16.92 -18.47
C ALA A 91 -4.96 15.90 -18.49
N VAL A 92 -5.30 14.60 -18.51
CA VAL A 92 -4.31 13.52 -18.67
C VAL A 92 -3.63 13.61 -20.02
N PHE A 93 -4.37 13.88 -21.10
CA PHE A 93 -3.80 14.07 -22.43
C PHE A 93 -2.86 15.28 -22.48
N ALA A 94 -3.25 16.41 -21.88
CA ALA A 94 -2.41 17.60 -21.81
C ALA A 94 -1.10 17.34 -21.03
N GLU A 95 -1.18 16.63 -19.90
CA GLU A 95 -0.02 16.24 -19.10
C GLU A 95 0.91 15.30 -19.88
N ASN A 96 0.36 14.24 -20.49
CA ASN A 96 1.15 13.32 -21.30
C ASN A 96 1.80 14.02 -22.50
N PHE A 97 1.10 14.95 -23.15
CA PHE A 97 1.68 15.80 -24.20
C PHE A 97 2.88 16.60 -23.67
N SER A 98 2.75 17.24 -22.50
CA SER A 98 3.83 18.05 -21.92
C SER A 98 5.13 17.25 -21.71
N VAL A 99 5.01 15.98 -21.34
CA VAL A 99 6.16 15.06 -21.14
C VAL A 99 6.87 14.71 -22.46
N ILE A 100 6.14 14.71 -23.58
CA ILE A 100 6.69 14.35 -24.90
C ILE A 100 6.86 15.55 -25.83
N ALA A 101 6.57 16.76 -25.36
CA ALA A 101 6.52 17.98 -26.17
C ALA A 101 7.84 18.27 -26.89
N HIS A 102 8.98 17.86 -26.32
CA HIS A 102 10.31 17.96 -26.95
C HIS A 102 10.47 17.16 -28.25
N ARG A 103 9.49 16.34 -28.62
CA ARG A 103 9.44 15.62 -29.90
C ARG A 103 8.77 16.42 -31.02
N VAL A 104 8.20 17.58 -30.69
CA VAL A 104 7.69 18.54 -31.66
C VAL A 104 8.79 19.57 -31.87
N ASP A 105 9.11 19.86 -33.14
CA ASP A 105 10.12 20.86 -33.46
C ASP A 105 9.70 22.24 -32.91
N HIS A 106 10.67 22.99 -32.36
CA HIS A 106 10.40 24.23 -31.62
C HIS A 106 9.80 25.36 -32.46
N ASP A 107 9.88 25.27 -33.78
CA ASP A 107 9.29 26.21 -34.75
C ASP A 107 7.83 25.89 -35.10
N ILE A 108 7.31 24.75 -34.64
CA ILE A 108 5.93 24.32 -34.89
C ILE A 108 5.05 24.67 -33.68
N ASP A 109 4.14 25.64 -33.85
CA ASP A 109 3.08 25.87 -32.86
C ASP A 109 1.83 25.03 -33.18
N LEU A 110 1.52 24.09 -32.27
CA LEU A 110 0.36 23.23 -32.40
C LEU A 110 -0.88 23.84 -31.79
N SER A 111 -2.01 23.69 -32.49
CA SER A 111 -3.33 23.96 -31.92
C SER A 111 -3.56 23.14 -30.65
N GLY A 112 -4.38 23.65 -29.73
CA GLY A 112 -4.71 22.95 -28.48
C GLY A 112 -5.23 21.53 -28.73
N LEU A 113 -6.09 21.35 -29.74
CA LEU A 113 -6.62 20.05 -30.14
C LEU A 113 -5.53 19.08 -30.60
N ARG A 114 -4.55 19.54 -31.40
CA ARG A 114 -3.43 18.68 -31.82
C ARG A 114 -2.55 18.28 -30.65
N LYS A 115 -2.31 19.20 -29.69
CA LYS A 115 -1.60 18.88 -28.43
C LYS A 115 -2.32 17.76 -27.67
N LEU A 116 -3.65 17.85 -27.54
CA LEU A 116 -4.47 16.82 -26.89
C LEU A 116 -4.49 15.50 -27.68
N LEU A 117 -4.58 15.53 -29.01
CA LEU A 117 -4.55 14.32 -29.84
C LEU A 117 -3.21 13.59 -29.74
N VAL A 118 -2.09 14.32 -29.76
CA VAL A 118 -0.78 13.71 -29.51
C VAL A 118 -0.75 13.12 -28.10
N GLY A 119 -1.18 13.87 -27.08
CA GLY A 119 -1.29 13.37 -25.71
C GLY A 119 -2.09 12.07 -25.62
N ALA A 120 -3.24 11.99 -26.29
CA ALA A 120 -4.09 10.81 -26.33
C ALA A 120 -3.41 9.59 -26.95
N LEU A 121 -2.65 9.77 -28.05
CA LEU A 121 -1.89 8.68 -28.70
C LEU A 121 -0.70 8.20 -27.87
N PHE A 122 -0.27 8.99 -26.90
CA PHE A 122 0.73 8.65 -25.89
C PHE A 122 0.09 8.29 -24.54
N THR A 123 -1.19 7.89 -24.54
CA THR A 123 -1.91 7.45 -23.36
C THR A 123 -2.38 6.01 -23.57
N GLN A 124 -2.28 5.18 -22.54
CA GLN A 124 -2.90 3.85 -22.51
C GLN A 124 -3.80 3.70 -21.29
N GLU A 125 -4.84 2.88 -21.43
CA GLU A 125 -5.55 2.32 -20.27
C GLU A 125 -4.71 1.22 -19.64
N TYR A 126 -4.78 1.09 -18.32
CA TYR A 126 -4.14 0.02 -17.56
C TYR A 126 -5.11 -0.53 -16.53
N ALA A 127 -5.44 -1.82 -16.63
CA ALA A 127 -6.31 -2.52 -15.70
C ALA A 127 -5.58 -2.82 -14.38
N ILE A 128 -5.91 -2.09 -13.32
CA ILE A 128 -5.25 -2.18 -12.01
C ILE A 128 -5.60 -3.46 -11.25
N GLU A 129 -6.77 -4.04 -11.51
CA GLU A 129 -7.22 -5.34 -10.98
C GLU A 129 -7.15 -6.45 -12.06
N GLY A 130 -6.31 -6.25 -13.07
CA GLY A 130 -6.24 -7.11 -14.26
C GLY A 130 -5.76 -8.55 -13.99
N ALA A 131 -4.97 -8.78 -12.94
CA ALA A 131 -4.44 -10.08 -12.55
C ALA A 131 -5.00 -10.58 -11.21
N ALA A 132 -5.01 -9.74 -10.17
CA ALA A 132 -5.40 -10.13 -8.82
C ALA A 132 -5.92 -8.95 -7.97
N PHE A 133 -6.72 -9.27 -6.95
CA PHE A 133 -7.27 -8.33 -5.97
C PHE A 133 -7.28 -9.03 -4.59
N THR A 134 -6.44 -8.60 -3.66
CA THR A 134 -6.07 -9.41 -2.48
C THR A 134 -5.53 -8.56 -1.31
N ASN A 135 -5.03 -9.23 -0.27
CA ASN A 135 -4.28 -8.67 0.87
C ASN A 135 -4.96 -7.46 1.54
N PRO A 136 -6.22 -7.61 2.02
CA PRO A 136 -6.98 -6.52 2.60
C PRO A 136 -6.49 -6.11 3.99
N SER A 137 -6.58 -4.82 4.30
CA SER A 137 -6.43 -4.26 5.65
C SER A 137 -7.60 -3.31 5.93
N MET A 138 -8.33 -3.54 7.02
CA MET A 138 -9.56 -2.80 7.33
C MET A 138 -9.44 -2.06 8.66
N ILE A 139 -9.90 -0.81 8.66
CA ILE A 139 -9.90 0.09 9.82
C ILE A 139 -11.15 0.99 9.80
N PRO A 140 -11.51 1.64 10.92
CA PRO A 140 -12.57 2.64 10.94
C PRO A 140 -12.27 3.78 9.97
N HIS A 141 -13.28 4.20 9.21
CA HIS A 141 -13.19 5.38 8.33
C HIS A 141 -13.08 6.67 9.19
N PRO A 142 -12.33 7.71 8.79
CA PRO A 142 -12.28 8.98 9.54
C PRO A 142 -13.64 9.68 9.64
N ASP A 143 -14.38 9.72 8.55
CA ASP A 143 -15.76 10.21 8.50
C ASP A 143 -16.74 9.10 8.92
N GLN A 144 -17.53 9.38 9.96
CA GLN A 144 -18.61 8.53 10.49
C GLN A 144 -19.98 9.22 10.43
N ASP A 145 -20.11 10.32 9.69
CA ASP A 145 -21.33 11.12 9.58
C ASP A 145 -22.42 10.38 8.81
N GLY A 146 -23.69 10.66 9.16
CA GLY A 146 -24.86 10.08 8.50
C GLY A 146 -25.14 8.61 8.84
N LEU A 147 -24.42 8.02 9.79
CA LEU A 147 -24.64 6.64 10.24
C LEU A 147 -25.77 6.55 11.29
N GLY A 148 -26.49 5.43 11.26
CA GLY A 148 -27.47 5.07 12.28
C GLY A 148 -26.82 4.56 13.58
N PRO A 149 -27.58 4.49 14.69
CA PRO A 149 -27.06 3.99 15.97
C PRO A 149 -26.50 2.57 15.89
N GLY A 150 -25.27 2.38 16.37
CA GLY A 150 -24.60 1.07 16.36
C GLY A 150 -24.03 0.67 14.99
N GLN A 151 -23.88 1.62 14.08
CA GLN A 151 -23.15 1.43 12.82
C GLN A 151 -21.73 2.00 12.93
N LEU A 152 -20.82 1.42 12.15
CA LEU A 152 -19.45 1.89 11.96
C LEU A 152 -19.09 1.80 10.48
N ARG A 153 -18.71 2.93 9.88
CA ARG A 153 -18.14 2.95 8.53
C ARG A 153 -16.69 2.50 8.59
N PHE A 154 -16.27 1.65 7.67
CA PHE A 154 -14.87 1.24 7.52
C PHE A 154 -14.29 1.75 6.20
N VAL A 155 -12.96 1.84 6.17
CA VAL A 155 -12.17 1.87 4.94
C VAL A 155 -11.29 0.63 4.94
N MET A 156 -11.22 -0.03 3.80
CA MET A 156 -10.40 -1.20 3.57
C MET A 156 -9.45 -0.93 2.41
N SER A 157 -8.15 -0.96 2.67
CA SER A 157 -7.16 -1.01 1.60
C SER A 157 -7.07 -2.42 1.04
N ALA A 158 -6.85 -2.55 -0.25
CA ALA A 158 -6.58 -3.82 -0.93
C ALA A 158 -5.40 -3.66 -1.89
N ARG A 159 -4.66 -4.75 -2.07
CA ARG A 159 -3.62 -4.85 -3.10
C ARG A 159 -4.27 -5.23 -4.42
N SER A 160 -4.10 -4.38 -5.42
CA SER A 160 -4.53 -4.63 -6.79
C SER A 160 -3.32 -4.88 -7.67
N ILE A 161 -3.37 -5.95 -8.46
CA ILE A 161 -2.28 -6.38 -9.33
C ILE A 161 -2.79 -6.36 -10.76
N GLY A 162 -2.13 -5.55 -11.60
CA GLY A 162 -2.43 -5.44 -13.02
C GLY A 162 -1.48 -6.22 -13.92
N GLU A 163 -1.45 -5.85 -15.20
CA GLU A 163 -0.54 -6.43 -16.19
C GLU A 163 0.93 -6.35 -15.74
N GLY A 164 1.69 -7.43 -16.00
CA GLY A 164 3.11 -7.49 -15.63
C GLY A 164 3.36 -7.62 -14.12
N ASN A 165 2.33 -8.00 -13.35
CA ASN A 165 2.34 -8.18 -11.90
C ASN A 165 2.70 -6.91 -11.10
N LEU A 166 2.48 -5.73 -11.69
CA LEU A 166 2.71 -4.47 -10.99
C LEU A 166 1.58 -4.20 -10.00
N SER A 167 1.96 -4.03 -8.74
CA SER A 167 1.03 -3.86 -7.61
C SER A 167 0.82 -2.40 -7.23
N CYS A 168 -0.41 -2.06 -6.87
CA CYS A 168 -0.81 -0.78 -6.30
C CYS A 168 -1.79 -1.01 -5.14
N THR A 169 -2.06 0.05 -4.37
CA THR A 169 -3.05 0.00 -3.29
C THR A 169 -4.30 0.77 -3.70
N GLU A 170 -5.46 0.14 -3.55
CA GLU A 170 -6.78 0.74 -3.75
C GLU A 170 -7.62 0.63 -2.47
N PHE A 171 -8.78 1.29 -2.45
CA PHE A 171 -9.66 1.32 -1.29
C PHE A 171 -11.08 0.86 -1.61
N ARG A 172 -11.75 0.33 -0.58
CA ARG A 172 -13.19 0.05 -0.53
C ARG A 172 -13.74 0.59 0.78
N THR A 173 -15.00 0.98 0.78
CA THR A 173 -15.73 1.41 1.98
C THR A 173 -16.93 0.52 2.21
N GLY A 174 -17.53 0.67 3.37
CA GLY A 174 -18.78 0.02 3.70
C GLY A 174 -19.16 0.26 5.14
N VAL A 175 -20.22 -0.40 5.58
CA VAL A 175 -20.77 -0.22 6.93
C VAL A 175 -20.88 -1.58 7.61
N LEU A 176 -20.40 -1.61 8.85
CA LEU A 176 -20.67 -2.66 9.82
C LEU A 176 -21.82 -2.21 10.72
N GLY A 177 -22.91 -2.96 10.74
CA GLY A 177 -24.05 -2.74 11.63
C GLY A 177 -23.96 -3.56 12.92
N GLN A 178 -25.06 -3.53 13.68
CA GLN A 178 -25.25 -4.40 14.85
C GLN A 178 -25.19 -5.89 14.44
N ASP A 179 -24.82 -6.75 15.39
CA ASP A 179 -24.70 -8.21 15.21
C ASP A 179 -23.73 -8.67 14.10
N GLY A 180 -22.81 -7.80 13.69
CA GLY A 180 -21.81 -8.09 12.68
C GLY A 180 -22.37 -8.20 11.25
N HIS A 181 -23.49 -7.53 10.98
CA HIS A 181 -23.99 -7.36 9.60
C HIS A 181 -23.04 -6.44 8.82
N LEU A 182 -22.43 -6.97 7.76
CA LEU A 182 -21.41 -6.29 6.97
C LEU A 182 -21.95 -5.99 5.58
N THR A 183 -21.81 -4.74 5.16
CA THR A 183 -22.08 -4.27 3.79
C THR A 183 -20.84 -3.59 3.24
N VAL A 184 -20.55 -3.78 1.95
CA VAL A 184 -19.47 -3.12 1.21
C VAL A 184 -20.15 -2.24 0.15
N ASP A 185 -19.72 -0.99 0.03
CA ASP A 185 -20.27 -0.06 -0.95
C ASP A 185 -19.86 -0.47 -2.37
N GLU A 186 -20.73 -0.24 -3.35
CA GLU A 186 -20.34 -0.39 -4.75
C GLU A 186 -19.28 0.67 -5.09
N PRO A 187 -18.12 0.28 -5.64
CA PRO A 187 -17.08 1.24 -5.96
C PRO A 187 -17.47 2.08 -7.16
N SER A 188 -16.99 3.32 -7.19
CA SER A 188 -17.09 4.20 -8.36
C SER A 188 -16.55 3.50 -9.61
N PRO A 189 -17.14 3.73 -10.80
CA PRO A 189 -16.63 3.17 -12.05
C PRO A 189 -15.28 3.76 -12.46
N TYR A 190 -14.84 4.85 -11.82
CA TYR A 190 -13.59 5.53 -12.11
C TYR A 190 -12.46 5.05 -11.20
N ALA A 191 -11.23 5.19 -11.69
CA ALA A 191 -10.01 5.04 -10.91
C ALA A 191 -8.99 6.07 -11.39
N HIS A 192 -8.27 6.70 -10.46
CA HIS A 192 -7.24 7.66 -10.82
C HIS A 192 -6.06 7.62 -9.84
N VAL A 193 -4.89 7.95 -10.38
CA VAL A 193 -3.67 8.15 -9.62
C VAL A 193 -3.69 9.57 -9.07
N GLY A 194 -3.35 9.73 -7.79
CA GLY A 194 -3.33 11.05 -7.17
C GLY A 194 -2.15 11.89 -7.66
N ARG A 195 -2.24 13.20 -7.47
CA ARG A 195 -1.21 14.15 -7.93
C ARG A 195 -0.13 14.32 -6.88
N VAL A 196 1.13 14.33 -7.31
CA VAL A 196 2.25 14.65 -6.43
C VAL A 196 2.16 16.13 -6.05
N GLN A 197 2.27 16.40 -4.76
CA GLN A 197 2.35 17.74 -4.20
C GLN A 197 3.75 17.99 -3.61
N GLN A 198 4.03 19.26 -3.35
CA GLN A 198 5.22 19.65 -2.62
C GLN A 198 5.28 18.88 -1.30
N THR A 199 6.45 18.28 -1.05
CA THR A 199 6.67 17.43 0.12
C THR A 199 7.60 18.15 1.08
N LEU A 200 7.29 18.04 2.37
CA LEU A 200 8.20 18.47 3.43
C LEU A 200 8.94 17.25 3.97
N TYR A 201 10.25 17.40 4.07
CA TYR A 201 11.17 16.42 4.62
C TYR A 201 11.50 16.78 6.06
N GLU A 202 11.88 15.78 6.85
CA GLU A 202 12.35 15.97 8.22
C GLU A 202 13.85 15.75 8.28
N ARG A 203 14.57 16.68 8.93
CA ARG A 203 16.03 16.64 9.04
C ARG A 203 16.53 15.39 9.77
N SER A 204 15.78 14.90 10.75
CA SER A 204 16.06 13.65 11.46
C SER A 204 16.05 12.44 10.52
N THR A 205 15.10 12.41 9.59
CA THR A 205 14.95 11.33 8.60
C THR A 205 16.02 11.41 7.51
N LEU A 206 16.39 12.62 7.07
CA LEU A 206 17.54 12.81 6.17
C LEU A 206 18.82 12.31 6.84
N ARG A 207 19.06 12.68 8.11
CA ARG A 207 20.19 12.17 8.88
C ARG A 207 20.18 10.64 8.91
N ALA A 208 19.06 10.01 9.26
CA ALA A 208 18.97 8.54 9.29
C ALA A 208 19.23 7.88 7.91
N ALA A 209 18.88 8.54 6.81
CA ALA A 209 19.19 8.07 5.46
C ALA A 209 20.67 8.16 5.10
N LEU A 210 21.38 9.11 5.72
CA LEU A 210 22.79 9.40 5.51
C LEU A 210 23.69 8.67 6.53
N ASP A 211 23.17 8.32 7.71
CA ASP A 211 23.78 7.48 8.71
C ASP A 211 23.92 6.03 8.17
N GLY A 212 25.09 5.42 8.33
CA GLY A 212 25.38 4.08 7.80
C GLY A 212 26.22 4.04 6.52
N ALA A 213 26.70 5.18 6.01
CA ALA A 213 27.95 5.14 5.24
C ALA A 213 29.10 4.93 6.22
N ALA A 214 30.10 4.15 5.83
CA ALA A 214 31.28 3.86 6.64
C ALA A 214 32.18 5.08 6.97
N ASP A 215 31.68 6.30 6.79
CA ASP A 215 32.35 7.57 7.05
C ASP A 215 31.42 8.44 7.92
N ASP A 216 31.56 8.33 9.24
CA ASP A 216 30.88 9.20 10.23
C ASP A 216 31.36 10.67 10.17
N ASP A 217 32.30 11.00 9.26
CA ASP A 217 32.96 12.30 9.13
C ASP A 217 32.80 12.90 7.72
N ASP A 218 31.55 12.96 7.23
CA ASP A 218 31.20 13.63 5.97
C ASP A 218 30.81 15.09 6.19
N GLU A 219 31.72 16.00 5.83
CA GLU A 219 31.55 17.45 5.90
C GLU A 219 30.33 17.97 5.11
N VAL A 220 29.94 17.30 4.02
CA VAL A 220 28.74 17.67 3.25
C VAL A 220 27.49 17.37 4.08
N VAL A 221 27.43 16.20 4.71
CA VAL A 221 26.31 15.82 5.58
C VAL A 221 26.23 16.74 6.79
N ALA A 222 27.35 16.99 7.45
CA ALA A 222 27.43 17.91 8.59
C ALA A 222 26.97 19.32 8.21
N PHE A 223 27.41 19.84 7.07
CA PHE A 223 26.97 21.12 6.54
C PHE A 223 25.46 21.16 6.34
N LEU A 224 24.88 20.18 5.63
CA LEU A 224 23.45 20.13 5.35
C LEU A 224 22.62 20.04 6.62
N LEU A 225 22.98 19.16 7.55
CA LEU A 225 22.24 19.00 8.81
C LEU A 225 22.36 20.23 9.72
N HIS A 226 23.42 21.02 9.59
CA HIS A 226 23.55 22.28 10.34
C HIS A 226 22.65 23.38 9.76
N HIS A 227 22.61 23.52 8.43
CA HIS A 227 21.98 24.67 7.78
C HIS A 227 20.53 24.43 7.36
N LEU A 228 20.10 23.19 7.21
CA LEU A 228 18.70 22.88 6.91
C LEU A 228 17.79 23.12 8.13
N PRO A 229 16.58 23.69 7.94
CA PRO A 229 15.58 23.74 8.98
C PRO A 229 15.11 22.33 9.39
N GLU A 230 14.43 22.22 10.53
CA GLU A 230 13.94 20.92 11.03
C GLU A 230 13.00 20.24 10.03
N ARG A 231 12.13 21.03 9.40
CA ARG A 231 11.33 20.65 8.24
C ARG A 231 11.73 21.50 7.05
N PHE A 232 12.00 20.86 5.91
CA PHE A 232 12.53 21.53 4.73
C PHE A 232 11.87 21.02 3.44
N SER A 233 11.87 21.83 2.39
CA SER A 233 11.36 21.51 1.05
C SER A 233 12.49 21.23 0.06
N ASP A 234 12.16 20.83 -1.17
CA ASP A 234 13.12 20.72 -2.27
C ASP A 234 13.88 22.04 -2.50
N ALA A 235 13.18 23.18 -2.43
CA ALA A 235 13.79 24.49 -2.62
C ALA A 235 14.81 24.83 -1.52
N ASP A 236 14.50 24.47 -0.27
CA ASP A 236 15.43 24.66 0.85
C ASP A 236 16.68 23.78 0.69
N LEU A 237 16.49 22.54 0.25
CA LEU A 237 17.58 21.60 0.00
C LEU A 237 18.50 22.08 -1.11
N GLU A 238 17.95 22.46 -2.26
CA GLU A 238 18.72 22.98 -3.39
C GLU A 238 19.44 24.29 -3.05
N ALA A 239 18.78 25.19 -2.31
CA ALA A 239 19.42 26.41 -1.82
C ALA A 239 20.59 26.11 -0.87
N CYS A 240 20.45 25.10 0.00
CA CYS A 240 21.50 24.67 0.90
C CYS A 240 22.67 24.01 0.16
N LEU A 241 22.38 23.12 -0.80
CA LEU A 241 23.39 22.50 -1.67
C LEU A 241 24.16 23.56 -2.48
N GLY A 242 23.48 24.60 -2.97
CA GLY A 242 24.10 25.72 -3.69
C GLY A 242 25.03 26.60 -2.83
N GLN A 243 24.94 26.50 -1.50
CA GLN A 243 25.81 27.21 -0.56
C GLN A 243 27.02 26.39 -0.11
N LEU A 244 27.16 25.14 -0.58
CA LEU A 244 28.30 24.31 -0.24
C LEU A 244 29.62 24.98 -0.66
N PRO A 245 30.64 25.00 0.22
CA PRO A 245 31.97 25.48 -0.15
C PRO A 245 32.50 24.73 -1.39
N PRO A 246 33.05 25.43 -2.40
CA PRO A 246 33.55 24.80 -3.62
C PRO A 246 34.59 23.69 -3.38
N GLN A 247 35.34 23.76 -2.27
CA GLN A 247 36.31 22.76 -1.86
C GLN A 247 35.67 21.42 -1.50
N LEU A 248 34.42 21.41 -1.00
CA LEU A 248 33.68 20.18 -0.72
C LEU A 248 33.12 19.55 -1.99
N LEU A 249 32.80 20.34 -3.02
CA LEU A 249 32.24 19.84 -4.28
C LEU A 249 33.21 18.97 -5.08
N VAL A 250 34.52 19.16 -4.89
CA VAL A 250 35.57 18.40 -5.61
C VAL A 250 35.99 17.11 -4.91
N LEU A 251 35.44 16.80 -3.74
CA LEU A 251 35.76 15.56 -3.03
C LEU A 251 35.05 14.37 -3.69
N GLU A 252 35.77 13.25 -3.87
CA GLU A 252 35.23 12.05 -4.51
C GLU A 252 33.96 11.52 -3.80
N ARG A 253 33.94 11.61 -2.46
CA ARG A 253 32.80 11.19 -1.64
C ARG A 253 31.52 11.99 -1.89
N THR A 254 31.63 13.26 -2.31
CA THR A 254 30.49 14.17 -2.48
C THR A 254 29.48 13.65 -3.49
N HIS A 255 29.93 13.04 -4.58
CA HIS A 255 29.04 12.44 -5.57
C HIS A 255 28.16 11.33 -4.97
N ARG A 256 28.74 10.49 -4.09
CA ARG A 256 27.99 9.42 -3.40
C ARG A 256 26.95 10.02 -2.45
N THR A 257 27.33 11.06 -1.71
CA THR A 257 26.43 11.76 -0.79
C THR A 257 25.26 12.41 -1.52
N PHE A 258 25.52 13.10 -2.64
CA PHE A 258 24.47 13.67 -3.48
C PHE A 258 23.54 12.59 -4.06
N SER A 259 24.10 11.47 -4.51
CA SER A 259 23.30 10.34 -5.01
C SER A 259 22.35 9.79 -3.93
N ARG A 260 22.80 9.71 -2.68
CA ARG A 260 21.97 9.29 -1.53
C ARG A 260 20.90 10.31 -1.18
N ILE A 261 21.22 11.60 -1.25
CA ILE A 261 20.26 12.69 -1.03
C ILE A 261 19.16 12.65 -2.10
N HIS A 262 19.51 12.55 -3.38
CA HIS A 262 18.50 12.43 -4.44
C HIS A 262 17.68 11.15 -4.31
N TRP A 263 18.28 10.03 -3.89
CA TRP A 263 17.53 8.81 -3.59
C TRP A 263 16.54 9.02 -2.44
N PHE A 264 16.97 9.67 -1.35
CA PHE A 264 16.12 10.02 -0.22
C PHE A 264 14.92 10.86 -0.67
N VAL A 265 15.17 11.95 -1.41
CA VAL A 265 14.12 12.83 -1.95
C VAL A 265 13.15 12.03 -2.83
N ALA A 266 13.67 11.21 -3.75
CA ALA A 266 12.85 10.42 -4.67
C ALA A 266 11.99 9.34 -3.98
N CYS A 267 12.28 8.99 -2.72
CA CYS A 267 11.51 8.04 -1.93
C CYS A 267 10.56 8.69 -0.91
N HIS A 268 10.50 10.02 -0.88
CA HIS A 268 9.58 10.76 -0.01
C HIS A 268 8.71 11.68 -0.87
N TYR A 269 7.40 11.42 -0.86
CA TYR A 269 6.47 12.17 -1.70
C TYR A 269 5.08 12.23 -1.06
N THR A 270 4.33 13.26 -1.43
CA THR A 270 2.96 13.47 -0.97
C THR A 270 2.03 13.37 -2.16
N ILE A 271 1.04 12.47 -2.09
CA ILE A 271 -0.03 12.36 -3.07
C ILE A 271 -1.28 13.03 -2.51
N CYS A 272 -1.99 13.79 -3.35
CA CYS A 272 -3.32 14.31 -3.04
C CYS A 272 -4.35 13.95 -4.13
N PHE A 273 -5.53 13.54 -3.68
CA PHE A 273 -6.70 13.27 -4.53
C PHE A 273 -7.68 14.45 -4.52
N ALA A 274 -8.53 14.54 -5.54
CA ALA A 274 -9.56 15.59 -5.62
C ALA A 274 -10.56 15.49 -4.46
N ASP A 275 -11.10 16.64 -4.03
CA ASP A 275 -12.05 16.73 -2.91
C ASP A 275 -13.33 15.92 -3.14
N ASP A 276 -13.82 15.94 -4.37
CA ASP A 276 -15.07 15.32 -4.80
C ASP A 276 -14.88 13.90 -5.36
N ALA A 277 -13.66 13.36 -5.30
CA ALA A 277 -13.39 12.00 -5.70
C ALA A 277 -13.73 11.01 -4.59
N ASP A 278 -14.55 10.02 -4.93
CA ASP A 278 -14.89 8.93 -4.02
C ASP A 278 -13.63 8.18 -3.56
N VAL A 279 -13.65 7.65 -2.33
CA VAL A 279 -12.50 6.92 -1.74
C VAL A 279 -12.10 5.73 -2.62
N SER A 280 -13.06 5.05 -3.23
CA SER A 280 -12.80 3.91 -4.12
C SER A 280 -12.17 4.28 -5.45
N GLU A 281 -12.13 5.55 -5.84
CA GLU A 281 -11.41 6.00 -7.04
C GLU A 281 -9.90 6.16 -6.82
N ARG A 282 -9.47 6.17 -5.55
CA ARG A 282 -8.11 6.56 -5.16
C ARG A 282 -7.14 5.40 -5.31
N VAL A 283 -6.24 5.50 -6.27
CA VAL A 283 -5.19 4.51 -6.52
C VAL A 283 -3.84 5.06 -6.07
N LEU A 284 -3.26 4.44 -5.04
CA LEU A 284 -1.86 4.68 -4.67
C LEU A 284 -0.96 3.90 -5.61
N TRP A 285 -0.51 4.60 -6.65
CA TRP A 285 0.35 4.06 -7.69
C TRP A 285 1.83 4.17 -7.31
N PRO A 286 2.69 3.22 -7.72
CA PRO A 286 4.14 3.34 -7.55
C PRO A 286 4.74 4.60 -8.16
N LEU A 287 5.42 5.41 -7.35
CA LEU A 287 6.09 6.65 -7.78
C LEU A 287 7.55 6.76 -7.35
N SER A 288 8.01 5.95 -6.39
CA SER A 288 9.41 5.97 -5.96
C SER A 288 10.29 4.91 -6.64
N PRO A 289 11.62 5.11 -6.70
CA PRO A 289 12.56 4.10 -7.19
C PRO A 289 12.45 2.74 -6.47
N THR A 290 12.12 2.76 -5.18
CA THR A 290 11.90 1.57 -4.35
C THR A 290 10.60 0.82 -4.66
N GLU A 291 9.64 1.45 -5.33
CA GLU A 291 8.33 0.88 -5.64
C GLU A 291 8.20 0.44 -7.10
N ARG A 292 9.27 0.52 -7.90
CA ARG A 292 9.23 0.29 -9.37
C ARG A 292 8.45 -0.97 -9.81
N LYS A 293 8.38 -2.00 -8.96
CA LYS A 293 7.63 -3.25 -9.19
C LYS A 293 6.42 -3.44 -8.28
N GLY A 294 6.16 -2.54 -7.35
CA GLY A 294 4.87 -2.42 -6.70
C GLY A 294 4.91 -1.82 -5.31
N ILE A 295 3.72 -1.36 -4.91
CA ILE A 295 3.32 -1.13 -3.51
C ILE A 295 2.53 -2.38 -3.10
N GLU A 296 3.00 -3.11 -2.10
CA GLU A 296 2.42 -4.39 -1.69
C GLU A 296 1.98 -4.39 -0.23
N ASP A 297 0.89 -5.09 0.07
CA ASP A 297 0.51 -5.57 1.41
C ASP A 297 0.44 -4.46 2.46
N ALA A 298 -0.28 -3.37 2.16
CA ALA A 298 -0.48 -2.26 3.07
C ALA A 298 -1.22 -2.69 4.35
N ARG A 299 -0.68 -2.33 5.52
CA ARG A 299 -1.22 -2.65 6.85
C ARG A 299 -1.55 -1.35 7.56
N PHE A 300 -2.80 -0.94 7.45
CA PHE A 300 -3.26 0.31 8.05
C PHE A 300 -3.64 0.12 9.52
N VAL A 301 -3.39 1.17 10.30
CA VAL A 301 -3.85 1.31 11.67
C VAL A 301 -4.17 2.77 11.96
N ARG A 302 -5.22 3.00 12.76
CA ARG A 302 -5.48 4.30 13.35
C ARG A 302 -4.59 4.45 14.58
N CYS A 303 -3.69 5.42 14.53
CA CYS A 303 -2.78 5.75 15.63
C CYS A 303 -3.27 6.98 16.38
N THR A 304 -3.10 6.94 17.70
CA THR A 304 -3.21 8.11 18.57
C THR A 304 -1.80 8.48 19.04
N ASP A 305 -1.31 9.64 18.64
CA ASP A 305 -0.03 10.19 19.13
C ASP A 305 -0.18 10.74 20.55
N ASP A 306 0.95 10.99 21.23
CA ASP A 306 0.97 11.43 22.64
C ASP A 306 0.29 12.79 22.87
N ASP A 307 0.20 13.62 21.81
CA ASP A 307 -0.50 14.91 21.81
C ASP A 307 -2.02 14.76 21.57
N GLY A 308 -2.52 13.53 21.45
CA GLY A 308 -3.92 13.21 21.19
C GLY A 308 -4.31 13.31 19.72
N ARG A 309 -3.36 13.55 18.80
CA ARG A 309 -3.64 13.60 17.37
C ARG A 309 -3.92 12.19 16.84
N GLU A 310 -5.03 12.06 16.13
CA GLU A 310 -5.36 10.86 15.37
C GLU A 310 -4.73 10.93 13.98
N LEU A 311 -4.01 9.88 13.60
CA LEU A 311 -3.42 9.73 12.27
C LEU A 311 -3.52 8.27 11.82
N TYR A 312 -3.84 8.05 10.55
CA TYR A 312 -3.80 6.72 9.96
C TYR A 312 -2.41 6.47 9.39
N ARG A 313 -1.78 5.38 9.85
CA ARG A 313 -0.46 4.96 9.40
C ARG A 313 -0.57 3.60 8.74
N GLY A 314 0.08 3.44 7.60
CA GLY A 314 0.14 2.20 6.85
C GLY A 314 1.58 1.80 6.57
N THR A 315 2.01 0.65 7.05
CA THR A 315 3.28 0.06 6.59
C THR A 315 3.02 -0.78 5.35
N TYR A 316 3.89 -0.69 4.36
CA TYR A 316 3.77 -1.45 3.12
C TYR A 316 5.13 -1.93 2.63
N THR A 317 5.12 -2.94 1.77
CA THR A 317 6.33 -3.42 1.10
C THR A 317 6.49 -2.66 -0.22
N ALA A 318 7.52 -1.83 -0.33
CA ALA A 318 7.97 -1.24 -1.58
C ALA A 318 8.91 -2.23 -2.27
N TYR A 319 8.56 -2.67 -3.48
CA TYR A 319 9.35 -3.63 -4.25
C TYR A 319 9.88 -2.99 -5.54
N ASN A 320 11.18 -3.08 -5.79
CA ASN A 320 11.81 -2.49 -6.98
C ASN A 320 12.19 -3.52 -8.06
N GLY A 321 11.93 -4.81 -7.81
CA GLY A 321 12.32 -5.93 -8.67
C GLY A 321 13.48 -6.77 -8.14
N THR A 322 14.30 -6.21 -7.26
CA THR A 322 15.43 -6.92 -6.64
C THR A 322 15.35 -6.90 -5.12
N GLN A 323 14.93 -5.77 -4.53
CA GLN A 323 14.81 -5.55 -3.11
C GLN A 323 13.36 -5.24 -2.76
N ALA A 324 12.94 -5.79 -1.62
CA ALA A 324 11.70 -5.43 -0.96
C ALA A 324 12.06 -4.75 0.36
N VAL A 325 11.55 -3.55 0.58
CA VAL A 325 11.77 -2.79 1.80
C VAL A 325 10.44 -2.31 2.36
N THR A 326 10.32 -2.29 3.69
CA THR A 326 9.13 -1.73 4.33
C THR A 326 9.23 -0.20 4.34
N GLN A 327 8.17 0.45 3.88
CA GLN A 327 7.98 1.90 3.91
C GLN A 327 6.70 2.28 4.65
N LEU A 328 6.52 3.57 4.90
CA LEU A 328 5.44 4.13 5.68
C LEU A 328 4.61 5.08 4.81
N MET A 329 3.30 4.92 4.88
CA MET A 329 2.31 5.89 4.38
C MET A 329 1.50 6.46 5.52
N GLU A 330 1.17 7.74 5.46
CA GLU A 330 0.41 8.43 6.51
C GLU A 330 -0.67 9.30 5.90
N THR A 331 -1.86 9.31 6.52
CA THR A 331 -2.99 10.13 6.12
C THR A 331 -3.86 10.47 7.32
N SER A 332 -4.54 11.61 7.29
CA SER A 332 -5.59 11.95 8.27
C SER A 332 -7.01 11.78 7.70
N ASP A 333 -7.14 11.67 6.38
CA ASP A 333 -8.41 11.87 5.66
C ASP A 333 -8.62 10.91 4.46
N PHE A 334 -7.66 10.02 4.20
CA PHE A 334 -7.62 9.16 3.01
C PHE A 334 -7.61 9.89 1.67
N ARG A 335 -7.37 11.21 1.67
CA ARG A 335 -7.28 12.07 0.49
C ARG A 335 -5.84 12.51 0.25
N THR A 336 -5.11 12.82 1.31
CA THR A 336 -3.70 13.20 1.22
C THR A 336 -2.86 12.13 1.90
N PHE A 337 -1.90 11.57 1.18
CA PHE A 337 -1.00 10.53 1.66
C PHE A 337 0.44 11.00 1.60
N ARG A 338 1.12 11.01 2.75
CA ARG A 338 2.58 11.18 2.82
C ARG A 338 3.24 9.81 2.79
N MET A 339 4.07 9.58 1.79
CA MET A 339 4.85 8.37 1.60
C MET A 339 6.30 8.66 2.01
N ALA A 340 6.88 7.80 2.84
CA ALA A 340 8.18 8.02 3.44
C ALA A 340 8.95 6.72 3.67
N GLN A 341 10.28 6.82 3.58
CA GLN A 341 11.15 5.72 3.95
C GLN A 341 11.16 5.52 5.46
N MET A 342 11.42 4.29 5.85
CA MET A 342 11.82 3.94 7.21
C MET A 342 13.27 3.47 7.18
N PHE A 343 13.92 3.51 8.34
CA PHE A 343 15.33 3.16 8.50
C PHE A 343 15.52 2.18 9.65
N GLY A 344 16.72 1.61 9.74
CA GLY A 344 17.09 0.65 10.79
C GLY A 344 17.09 -0.80 10.32
N ALA A 345 17.39 -1.72 11.24
CA ALA A 345 17.77 -3.10 10.91
C ALA A 345 16.64 -3.95 10.30
N THR A 346 15.38 -3.57 10.52
CA THR A 346 14.21 -4.39 10.16
C THR A 346 13.55 -3.97 8.85
N VAL A 347 13.96 -2.86 8.23
CA VAL A 347 13.29 -2.36 7.03
C VAL A 347 13.48 -3.25 5.80
N ALA A 348 14.45 -4.17 5.83
CA ALA A 348 14.65 -5.18 4.79
C ALA A 348 13.68 -6.37 4.91
N ASP A 349 13.00 -6.51 6.05
CA ASP A 349 11.97 -7.53 6.25
C ASP A 349 10.61 -7.03 5.74
N LYS A 350 9.73 -7.99 5.40
CA LYS A 350 8.33 -7.72 5.03
C LYS A 350 7.41 -7.87 6.25
N GLY A 351 6.19 -7.38 6.11
CA GLY A 351 5.13 -7.68 7.06
C GLY A 351 5.12 -6.82 8.33
N MET A 352 5.85 -5.71 8.35
CA MET A 352 5.83 -4.81 9.51
C MET A 352 4.41 -4.32 9.80
N ALA A 353 3.98 -4.30 11.06
CA ALA A 353 2.68 -3.75 11.46
C ALA A 353 2.81 -2.94 12.76
N LEU A 354 2.41 -1.67 12.69
CA LEU A 354 2.56 -0.73 13.81
C LEU A 354 1.56 -1.02 14.93
N PHE A 355 1.96 -0.79 16.18
CA PHE A 355 1.00 -0.68 17.28
C PHE A 355 0.20 0.63 17.15
N PRO A 356 -1.08 0.66 17.58
CA PRO A 356 -1.93 1.84 17.44
C PRO A 356 -1.57 2.99 18.40
N CYS A 357 -0.70 2.76 19.38
CA CYS A 357 -0.18 3.78 20.27
C CYS A 357 1.21 3.40 20.75
N GLN A 358 1.92 4.35 21.36
CA GLN A 358 3.15 4.03 22.06
C GLN A 358 2.89 3.09 23.25
N VAL A 359 3.89 2.27 23.57
CA VAL A 359 3.90 1.42 24.77
C VAL A 359 5.22 1.69 25.50
N GLY A 360 5.13 2.11 26.77
CA GLY A 360 6.30 2.51 27.55
C GLY A 360 7.07 3.69 26.95
N GLY A 361 6.38 4.65 26.31
CA GLY A 361 6.98 5.83 25.68
C GLY A 361 7.78 5.53 24.41
N ARG A 362 7.51 4.39 23.75
CA ARG A 362 8.17 4.00 22.50
C ARG A 362 7.15 3.55 21.48
N TYR A 363 7.43 3.83 20.21
CA TYR A 363 6.72 3.21 19.10
C TYR A 363 7.11 1.74 18.99
N LEU A 364 6.13 0.86 18.82
CA LEU A 364 6.35 -0.55 18.61
C LEU A 364 5.77 -0.99 17.26
N ALA A 365 6.37 -2.01 16.67
CA ALA A 365 5.82 -2.70 15.51
C ALA A 365 6.12 -4.19 15.59
N LEU A 366 5.21 -5.00 15.09
CA LEU A 366 5.50 -6.38 14.72
C LEU A 366 6.27 -6.39 13.41
N SER A 367 7.15 -7.38 13.21
CA SER A 367 7.90 -7.57 11.98
C SER A 367 8.18 -9.04 11.71
N GLY A 368 8.70 -9.35 10.53
CA GLY A 368 9.40 -10.62 10.31
C GLY A 368 10.66 -10.74 11.19
N GLN A 369 11.07 -11.98 11.45
CA GLN A 369 12.38 -12.31 12.01
C GLN A 369 13.07 -13.38 11.16
N GLY A 370 14.19 -13.03 10.55
CA GLY A 370 14.92 -13.94 9.68
C GLY A 370 14.04 -14.43 8.53
N ARG A 371 14.14 -15.70 8.15
CA ARG A 371 13.39 -16.24 6.99
C ARG A 371 12.01 -16.81 7.32
N ASN A 372 11.62 -16.96 8.60
CA ASN A 372 10.41 -17.72 8.94
C ASN A 372 9.69 -17.41 10.26
N GLY A 373 10.19 -16.50 11.09
CA GLY A 373 9.57 -16.16 12.38
C GLY A 373 8.96 -14.76 12.41
N SER A 374 8.31 -14.42 13.53
CA SER A 374 7.86 -13.07 13.86
C SER A 374 8.70 -12.45 14.97
N ALA A 375 8.86 -11.14 14.92
CA ALA A 375 9.55 -10.33 15.90
C ALA A 375 8.74 -9.10 16.29
N ILE A 376 9.23 -8.43 17.32
CA ILE A 376 8.83 -7.09 17.71
C ILE A 376 10.05 -6.17 17.63
N VAL A 377 9.81 -4.94 17.22
CA VAL A 377 10.80 -3.88 17.12
C VAL A 377 10.28 -2.61 17.80
N SER A 378 11.22 -1.77 18.20
CA SER A 378 10.93 -0.49 18.83
C SER A 378 11.57 0.66 18.08
N SER A 379 10.97 1.84 18.20
CA SER A 379 11.51 3.09 17.69
C SER A 379 11.22 4.23 18.67
N ALA A 380 12.11 5.22 18.71
CA ALA A 380 11.90 6.44 19.48
C ALA A 380 11.07 7.48 18.70
N ASP A 381 11.13 7.45 17.37
CA ASP A 381 10.52 8.46 16.48
C ASP A 381 9.54 7.86 15.45
N GLY A 382 9.38 6.54 15.43
CA GLY A 382 8.56 5.83 14.46
C GLY A 382 9.18 5.73 13.06
N ARG A 383 10.42 6.19 12.88
CA ARG A 383 11.15 6.23 11.59
C ARG A 383 12.35 5.31 11.58
N VAL A 384 13.13 5.30 12.67
CA VAL A 384 14.33 4.49 12.81
C VAL A 384 14.06 3.34 13.77
N TRP A 385 14.12 2.11 13.26
CA TRP A 385 13.71 0.91 13.98
C TRP A 385 14.89 0.10 14.51
N SER A 386 14.74 -0.43 15.72
CA SER A 386 15.72 -1.28 16.38
C SER A 386 15.92 -2.62 15.67
N HIS A 387 16.90 -3.40 16.12
CA HIS A 387 17.01 -4.80 15.73
C HIS A 387 15.77 -5.60 16.18
N PRO A 388 15.35 -6.62 15.40
CA PRO A 388 14.18 -7.42 15.71
C PRO A 388 14.42 -8.33 16.91
N GLN A 389 13.58 -8.20 17.94
CA GLN A 389 13.51 -9.12 19.07
C GLN A 389 12.53 -10.25 18.72
N ARG A 390 12.98 -11.50 18.82
CA ARG A 390 12.16 -12.69 18.54
C ARG A 390 10.87 -12.67 19.36
N LEU A 391 9.74 -12.88 18.69
CA LEU A 391 8.44 -13.03 19.32
C LEU A 391 7.93 -14.47 19.23
N LYS A 392 7.94 -15.06 18.01
CA LYS A 392 7.44 -16.43 17.79
C LYS A 392 8.15 -17.10 16.64
N MET A 393 8.36 -18.42 16.76
CA MET A 393 8.87 -19.29 15.71
C MET A 393 7.79 -20.30 15.25
N PRO A 394 7.94 -20.89 14.05
CA PRO A 394 7.12 -22.00 13.59
C PRO A 394 7.16 -23.20 14.54
N GLU A 395 6.05 -23.51 15.19
CA GLU A 395 5.93 -24.60 16.16
C GLU A 395 4.70 -25.48 15.91
N GLN A 396 3.64 -24.90 15.36
CA GLN A 396 2.38 -25.59 15.13
C GLN A 396 2.42 -26.38 13.81
N PRO A 397 1.85 -27.61 13.74
CA PRO A 397 1.86 -28.43 12.52
C PRO A 397 1.37 -27.71 11.26
N TRP A 398 0.33 -26.87 11.40
CA TRP A 398 -0.24 -26.09 10.30
C TRP A 398 0.60 -24.87 9.90
N ALA A 399 1.65 -24.53 10.65
CA ALA A 399 2.48 -23.34 10.46
C ALA A 399 4.00 -23.63 10.47
N LEU A 400 4.44 -24.88 10.35
CA LEU A 400 5.85 -25.28 10.53
C LEU A 400 6.83 -24.63 9.54
N THR A 401 6.38 -24.11 8.39
CA THR A 401 7.26 -23.51 7.39
C THR A 401 7.56 -22.05 7.70
N TYR A 402 6.54 -21.29 8.11
CA TYR A 402 6.62 -19.84 8.29
C TYR A 402 5.49 -19.38 9.23
N VAL A 403 5.79 -18.39 10.09
CA VAL A 403 4.79 -17.64 10.84
C VAL A 403 5.04 -16.14 10.70
N GLY A 404 3.98 -15.36 10.52
CA GLY A 404 4.04 -13.90 10.47
C GLY A 404 2.77 -13.26 11.02
N ASN A 405 2.79 -11.95 11.17
CA ASN A 405 1.62 -11.16 11.56
C ASN A 405 0.81 -10.71 10.34
N CYS A 406 -0.51 -10.65 10.49
CA CYS A 406 -1.40 -10.13 9.45
C CYS A 406 -1.33 -8.61 9.40
N GLY A 407 -1.76 -7.95 10.46
CA GLY A 407 -1.78 -6.49 10.56
C GLY A 407 -1.47 -6.05 11.98
N SER A 408 -1.91 -4.84 12.31
CA SER A 408 -1.63 -4.20 13.59
C SER A 408 -2.30 -4.92 14.76
N PRO A 409 -1.65 -4.98 15.94
CA PRO A 409 -2.26 -5.49 17.16
C PRO A 409 -3.50 -4.68 17.57
N ILE A 410 -4.52 -5.38 18.05
CA ILE A 410 -5.78 -4.80 18.54
C ILE A 410 -5.76 -4.82 20.06
N LYS A 411 -5.88 -3.64 20.69
CA LYS A 411 -5.91 -3.54 22.14
C LYS A 411 -7.21 -4.13 22.70
N THR A 412 -7.09 -4.97 23.73
CA THR A 412 -8.20 -5.51 24.52
C THR A 412 -7.86 -5.44 26.00
N ASP A 413 -8.83 -5.66 26.88
CA ASP A 413 -8.59 -5.69 28.33
C ASP A 413 -7.72 -6.88 28.76
N ALA A 414 -7.63 -7.93 27.94
CA ALA A 414 -6.85 -9.13 28.21
C ALA A 414 -5.40 -9.07 27.66
N GLY A 415 -5.10 -8.13 26.76
CA GLY A 415 -3.87 -8.15 25.97
C GLY A 415 -3.98 -7.47 24.62
N TRP A 416 -2.87 -7.45 23.89
CA TRP A 416 -2.84 -7.12 22.47
C TRP A 416 -3.18 -8.35 21.65
N LEU A 417 -4.38 -8.38 21.05
CA LEU A 417 -4.80 -9.41 20.13
C LEU A 417 -4.11 -9.22 18.78
N VAL A 418 -3.36 -10.21 18.33
CA VAL A 418 -2.62 -10.20 17.07
C VAL A 418 -3.12 -11.31 16.18
N LEU A 419 -3.67 -10.95 15.02
CA LEU A 419 -3.89 -11.93 13.95
C LEU A 419 -2.56 -12.30 13.30
N THR A 420 -2.36 -13.60 13.12
CA THR A 420 -1.17 -14.17 12.52
C THR A 420 -1.55 -14.99 11.29
N TYR A 421 -0.57 -15.26 10.44
CA TYR A 421 -0.68 -16.29 9.42
C TYR A 421 0.44 -17.31 9.59
N GLY A 422 0.18 -18.53 9.15
CA GLY A 422 1.14 -19.63 9.13
C GLY A 422 1.13 -20.36 7.81
N ILE A 423 2.26 -20.97 7.45
CA ILE A 423 2.41 -21.79 6.25
C ILE A 423 2.73 -23.22 6.65
N GLY A 424 1.85 -24.14 6.25
CA GLY A 424 1.95 -25.57 6.52
C GLY A 424 2.46 -26.39 5.33
N PRO A 425 2.33 -27.73 5.41
CA PRO A 425 2.62 -28.64 4.31
C PRO A 425 1.90 -28.22 3.01
N MET A 426 2.54 -28.46 1.86
CA MET A 426 2.01 -28.09 0.54
C MET A 426 1.71 -26.58 0.39
N ARG A 427 2.33 -25.73 1.20
CA ARG A 427 2.10 -24.27 1.24
C ARG A 427 0.65 -23.90 1.51
N VAL A 428 -0.05 -24.69 2.32
CA VAL A 428 -1.37 -24.28 2.83
C VAL A 428 -1.16 -23.10 3.78
N TYR A 429 -1.76 -21.95 3.45
CA TYR A 429 -1.81 -20.82 4.36
C TYR A 429 -3.02 -20.93 5.27
N ALA A 430 -2.83 -20.49 6.50
CA ALA A 430 -3.89 -20.39 7.48
C ALA A 430 -3.72 -19.12 8.30
N LEU A 431 -4.84 -18.53 8.71
CA LEU A 431 -4.87 -17.46 9.70
C LEU A 431 -4.98 -18.06 11.10
N GLY A 432 -4.29 -17.48 12.06
CA GLY A 432 -4.39 -17.80 13.48
C GLY A 432 -4.36 -16.51 14.29
N ALA A 433 -4.18 -16.64 15.60
CA ALA A 433 -4.06 -15.48 16.46
C ALA A 433 -3.27 -15.78 17.74
N VAL A 434 -2.64 -14.75 18.28
CA VAL A 434 -1.91 -14.75 19.56
C VAL A 434 -2.31 -13.54 20.39
N LEU A 435 -2.09 -13.62 21.70
CA LEU A 435 -2.32 -12.57 22.66
C LEU A 435 -0.98 -12.17 23.27
N LEU A 436 -0.63 -10.88 23.21
CA LEU A 436 0.57 -10.33 23.82
C LEU A 436 0.21 -9.56 25.09
N ASP A 437 1.13 -9.53 26.06
CA ASP A 437 0.97 -8.75 27.28
C ASP A 437 0.84 -7.23 26.98
N LEU A 438 -0.03 -6.53 27.72
CA LEU A 438 -0.31 -5.10 27.49
C LEU A 438 0.90 -4.21 27.78
N GLU A 439 1.64 -4.51 28.85
CA GLU A 439 2.76 -3.71 29.35
C GLU A 439 4.10 -4.23 28.81
N GLU A 440 4.21 -5.54 28.58
CA GLU A 440 5.38 -6.21 28.02
C GLU A 440 5.05 -6.94 26.70
N PRO A 441 4.78 -6.25 25.56
CA PRO A 441 4.31 -6.89 24.33
C PRO A 441 5.31 -7.86 23.67
N THR A 442 6.52 -8.00 24.22
CA THR A 442 7.48 -9.05 23.86
C THR A 442 7.07 -10.43 24.37
N ARG A 443 6.09 -10.52 25.27
CA ARG A 443 5.61 -11.77 25.87
C ARG A 443 4.29 -12.20 25.24
N VAL A 444 4.30 -13.40 24.67
CA VAL A 444 3.07 -14.10 24.25
C VAL A 444 2.42 -14.74 25.48
N ILE A 445 1.20 -14.33 25.80
CA ILE A 445 0.43 -14.77 26.97
C ILE A 445 -0.76 -15.68 26.61
N GLY A 446 -1.06 -15.83 25.32
CA GLY A 446 -2.08 -16.74 24.82
C GLY A 446 -1.91 -16.99 23.32
N ALA A 447 -2.41 -18.11 22.82
CA ALA A 447 -2.39 -18.45 21.40
C ALA A 447 -3.54 -19.41 21.07
N LEU A 448 -4.09 -19.31 19.85
CA LEU A 448 -5.02 -20.33 19.40
C LEU A 448 -4.28 -21.66 19.15
N PRO A 449 -4.85 -22.80 19.57
CA PRO A 449 -4.29 -24.11 19.24
C PRO A 449 -4.50 -24.44 17.75
N ASP A 450 -5.67 -24.10 17.22
CA ASP A 450 -6.10 -24.40 15.85
C ASP A 450 -6.16 -23.12 15.00
N PRO A 451 -6.00 -23.23 13.67
CA PRO A 451 -6.17 -22.08 12.80
C PRO A 451 -7.60 -21.55 12.81
N LEU A 452 -7.70 -20.23 12.68
CA LEU A 452 -8.93 -19.47 12.61
C LEU A 452 -9.59 -19.59 11.22
N VAL A 453 -8.80 -19.42 10.16
CA VAL A 453 -9.27 -19.49 8.77
C VAL A 453 -8.27 -20.28 7.93
N VAL A 454 -8.76 -21.22 7.14
CA VAL A 454 -7.99 -22.01 6.16
C VAL A 454 -8.82 -22.09 4.89
N ALA A 455 -8.22 -22.09 3.70
CA ALA A 455 -9.01 -22.24 2.46
C ALA A 455 -9.99 -23.43 2.53
N ALA A 456 -11.23 -23.25 2.09
CA ALA A 456 -12.17 -24.34 1.85
C ALA A 456 -11.69 -25.20 0.67
N GLN A 457 -12.26 -26.39 0.50
CA GLN A 457 -11.88 -27.27 -0.62
C GLN A 457 -12.11 -26.60 -1.98
N GLU A 458 -13.19 -25.84 -2.13
CA GLU A 458 -13.60 -25.11 -3.34
C GLU A 458 -12.75 -23.84 -3.57
N GLU A 459 -12.03 -23.38 -2.55
CA GLU A 459 -11.16 -22.19 -2.60
C GLU A 459 -9.73 -22.50 -3.04
N ARG A 460 -9.42 -23.77 -3.30
CA ARG A 460 -8.07 -24.23 -3.68
C ARG A 460 -7.72 -23.93 -5.13
N ASP A 461 -8.72 -23.92 -6.01
CA ASP A 461 -8.54 -23.74 -7.45
C ASP A 461 -8.49 -22.25 -7.79
N ALA A 462 -7.33 -21.63 -7.54
CA ALA A 462 -7.13 -20.19 -7.66
C ALA A 462 -5.76 -19.84 -8.27
N TYR A 463 -5.51 -18.54 -8.51
CA TYR A 463 -4.22 -18.06 -9.04
C TYR A 463 -3.03 -18.52 -8.18
N VAL A 464 -3.18 -18.47 -6.85
CA VAL A 464 -2.29 -19.14 -5.90
C VAL A 464 -3.09 -20.15 -5.06
N PRO A 465 -2.93 -21.47 -5.29
CA PRO A 465 -3.68 -22.48 -4.55
C PRO A 465 -3.44 -22.49 -3.04
N ASN A 466 -4.48 -22.82 -2.27
CA ASN A 466 -4.44 -23.00 -0.81
C ASN A 466 -4.07 -21.75 0.01
N VAL A 467 -4.28 -20.54 -0.54
CA VAL A 467 -3.95 -19.30 0.14
C VAL A 467 -5.19 -18.63 0.73
N VAL A 468 -5.13 -18.37 2.04
CA VAL A 468 -5.89 -17.30 2.70
C VAL A 468 -4.90 -16.34 3.34
N TYR A 469 -5.09 -15.03 3.16
CA TYR A 469 -4.15 -14.03 3.69
C TYR A 469 -4.85 -12.72 4.07
N SER A 470 -4.46 -12.11 5.19
CA SER A 470 -5.00 -10.83 5.64
C SER A 470 -3.87 -9.88 6.02
N CYS A 471 -4.05 -8.59 5.75
CA CYS A 471 -3.18 -7.49 6.16
C CYS A 471 -3.76 -6.67 7.33
N GLY A 472 -4.88 -7.10 7.91
CA GLY A 472 -5.44 -6.44 9.09
C GLY A 472 -6.91 -6.74 9.26
N ALA A 473 -7.34 -6.78 10.52
CA ALA A 473 -8.73 -6.94 10.92
C ALA A 473 -9.17 -5.73 11.76
N MET A 474 -10.48 -5.53 11.80
CA MET A 474 -11.10 -4.44 12.54
C MET A 474 -11.95 -5.01 13.67
N LYS A 475 -11.77 -4.50 14.89
CA LYS A 475 -12.66 -4.77 16.02
C LYS A 475 -13.73 -3.68 16.11
N TYR A 476 -14.98 -4.09 16.23
CA TYR A 476 -16.10 -3.22 16.60
C TYR A 476 -16.92 -3.90 17.68
N GLN A 477 -17.00 -3.27 18.86
CA GLN A 477 -17.59 -3.87 20.05
C GLN A 477 -16.94 -5.24 20.34
N ASP A 478 -17.73 -6.30 20.47
CA ASP A 478 -17.26 -7.68 20.65
C ASP A 478 -17.07 -8.43 19.31
N THR A 479 -17.26 -7.79 18.15
CA THR A 479 -17.06 -8.45 16.86
C THR A 479 -15.69 -8.11 16.29
N LEU A 480 -14.91 -9.14 15.93
CA LEU A 480 -13.73 -9.00 15.08
C LEU A 480 -14.13 -9.31 13.64
N VAL A 481 -13.94 -8.35 12.73
CA VAL A 481 -14.16 -8.52 11.29
C VAL A 481 -12.82 -8.73 10.61
N ILE A 482 -12.69 -9.85 9.90
CA ILE A 482 -11.47 -10.32 9.25
C ILE A 482 -11.72 -10.33 7.75
N PRO A 483 -11.31 -9.30 7.00
CA PRO A 483 -11.18 -9.42 5.56
C PRO A 483 -9.95 -10.27 5.24
N TYR A 484 -10.06 -11.17 4.26
CA TYR A 484 -8.96 -12.00 3.82
C TYR A 484 -9.02 -12.25 2.31
N GLY A 485 -7.87 -12.18 1.64
CA GLY A 485 -7.71 -12.59 0.26
C GLY A 485 -7.78 -14.11 0.12
N ILE A 486 -8.33 -14.59 -0.98
CA ILE A 486 -8.45 -16.01 -1.32
C ILE A 486 -7.76 -16.27 -2.64
N GLY A 487 -6.65 -17.01 -2.57
CA GLY A 487 -5.89 -17.47 -3.72
C GLY A 487 -5.50 -16.38 -4.73
N ASP A 488 -5.34 -15.14 -4.26
CA ASP A 488 -5.12 -13.92 -5.04
C ASP A 488 -6.21 -13.62 -6.10
N MET A 489 -7.41 -14.17 -5.95
CA MET A 489 -8.52 -13.98 -6.90
C MET A 489 -9.55 -12.96 -6.44
N GLY A 490 -9.69 -12.78 -5.13
CA GLY A 490 -10.67 -11.88 -4.52
C GLY A 490 -10.55 -11.84 -3.01
N ILE A 491 -11.44 -11.10 -2.38
CA ILE A 491 -11.48 -10.86 -0.93
C ILE A 491 -12.80 -11.34 -0.37
N GLU A 492 -12.75 -12.03 0.76
CA GLU A 492 -13.91 -12.42 1.54
C GLU A 492 -13.79 -11.98 3.00
N PHE A 493 -14.85 -12.22 3.77
CA PHE A 493 -14.96 -11.75 5.15
C PHE A 493 -15.35 -12.87 6.11
N ALA A 494 -14.79 -12.83 7.30
CA ALA A 494 -15.20 -13.65 8.43
C ALA A 494 -15.39 -12.79 9.68
N THR A 495 -16.24 -13.24 10.60
CA THR A 495 -16.45 -12.60 11.88
C THR A 495 -16.30 -13.60 13.02
N VAL A 496 -15.76 -13.14 14.15
CA VAL A 496 -15.65 -13.93 15.38
C VAL A 496 -15.88 -13.03 16.61
N PRO A 497 -16.60 -13.51 17.65
CA PRO A 497 -16.67 -12.81 18.93
C PRO A 497 -15.28 -12.71 19.57
N VAL A 498 -14.85 -11.51 19.94
CA VAL A 498 -13.55 -11.24 20.57
C VAL A 498 -13.47 -11.93 21.92
N SER A 499 -14.54 -11.85 22.72
CA SER A 499 -14.67 -12.54 24.00
C SER A 499 -14.40 -14.04 23.88
N GLY A 500 -15.10 -14.72 22.98
CA GLY A 500 -14.91 -16.16 22.73
C GLY A 500 -13.52 -16.51 22.20
N LEU A 501 -12.95 -15.64 21.35
CA LEU A 501 -11.59 -15.81 20.86
C LEU A 501 -10.55 -15.73 21.98
N LEU A 502 -10.70 -14.76 22.89
CA LEU A 502 -9.81 -14.58 24.04
C LEU A 502 -9.91 -15.76 25.01
N ASP A 503 -11.11 -16.24 25.32
CA ASP A 503 -11.32 -17.40 26.21
C ASP A 503 -10.59 -18.65 25.70
N ARG A 504 -10.62 -18.91 24.38
CA ARG A 504 -9.88 -20.03 23.77
C ARG A 504 -8.36 -19.87 23.87
N MET A 505 -7.83 -18.65 23.85
CA MET A 505 -6.38 -18.41 23.91
C MET A 505 -5.80 -18.56 25.31
N VAL A 506 -6.57 -18.21 26.34
CA VAL A 506 -6.12 -18.22 27.74
C VAL A 506 -6.52 -19.47 28.50
N GLY A 507 -7.28 -20.38 27.88
CA GLY A 507 -7.62 -21.69 28.44
C GLY A 507 -8.55 -21.62 29.66
N LYS A 508 -9.70 -20.93 29.51
CA LYS A 508 -10.81 -21.03 30.49
C LYS A 508 -11.78 -22.14 30.16
#